data_AF-A0A434M282-F1
#
_entry.id   AF-A0A434M282-F1
#
_cell.length_a   1.000
_cell.length_b   1.000
_cell.length_c   1.000
_cell.angle_alpha   90.00
_cell.angle_beta   90.00
_cell.angle_gamma   90.00
#
_symmetry.space_group_name_H-M   'P 1'
#
loop_
_entity.id
_entity.type
_entity.pdbx_description
1 polymer ?
#
loop_
_entity_poly.entity_id
_entity_poly.type
_entity_poly.pdbx_seq_one_letter_code
_entity_poly.pdbx_strand_id
1 'polypeptide(L)'
;PSPDQLLALPRRRFDEATSRLGRALSVSVQRKRARLQAQRLTPATLSRRMNEARTLAGRDLARAQAAFFAIVRERRTRLSRAAARLSPAPIARRQKLQADGLAALSRRQDRVISVRLERFRGKLTQADRLLATLSHKAVLARGFALVKDADGAVIKQAAEVVPGMALSLEFADGTADAVATTGAARPKTTAKPAAKAKERGNQGSLF
;
A
#
# COMPACT_ATOMS: atom_id res chain seq x y z
N PRO A 1 42.52 115.84 52.26
CA PRO A 1 42.69 114.94 51.09
C PRO A 1 41.62 115.20 50.02
N SER A 2 42.04 115.52 48.79
CA SER A 2 41.11 115.79 47.68
C SER A 2 40.40 114.49 47.25
N PRO A 3 39.11 114.52 46.91
CA PRO A 3 38.33 113.34 46.52
C PRO A 3 38.97 112.51 45.41
N ASP A 4 39.64 113.18 44.46
CA ASP A 4 40.31 112.54 43.31
C ASP A 4 41.53 111.69 43.69
N GLN A 5 42.24 112.04 44.77
CA GLN A 5 43.40 111.26 45.22
C GLN A 5 43.00 109.94 45.87
N LEU A 6 41.82 109.87 46.48
CA LEU A 6 41.26 108.64 47.05
C LEU A 6 40.80 107.66 45.96
N LEU A 7 40.41 108.17 44.78
CA LEU A 7 39.92 107.36 43.65
C LEU A 7 41.01 107.01 42.62
N ALA A 8 42.20 107.62 42.69
CA ALA A 8 43.27 107.41 41.72
C ALA A 8 43.79 105.95 41.65
N LEU A 9 44.00 105.31 42.81
CA LEU A 9 44.48 103.92 42.87
C LEU A 9 43.43 102.89 42.41
N PRO A 10 42.15 102.97 42.86
CA PRO A 10 41.07 102.16 42.29
C PRO A 10 40.91 102.33 40.77
N ARG A 11 41.01 103.56 40.25
CA ARG A 11 40.90 103.86 38.82
C ARG A 11 42.04 103.26 38.01
N ARG A 12 43.28 103.37 38.47
CA ARG A 12 44.44 102.70 37.84
C ARG A 12 44.29 101.18 37.82
N ARG A 13 43.85 100.57 38.92
CA ARG A 13 43.60 99.12 38.99
C ARG A 13 42.48 98.69 38.06
N PHE A 14 41.44 99.52 37.91
CA PHE A 14 40.35 99.29 36.97
C PHE A 14 40.81 99.37 35.52
N ASP A 15 41.60 100.37 35.14
CA ASP A 15 42.14 100.53 33.79
C ASP A 15 43.09 99.39 33.42
N GLU A 16 43.91 98.95 34.38
CA GLU A 16 44.81 97.82 34.21
C GLU A 16 44.05 96.50 34.09
N ALA A 17 43.04 96.27 34.92
CA ALA A 17 42.17 95.09 34.83
C ALA A 17 41.42 95.07 33.49
N THR A 18 40.89 96.20 33.04
CA THR A 18 40.21 96.36 31.75
C THR A 18 41.16 96.06 30.58
N SER A 19 42.38 96.60 30.62
CA SER A 19 43.41 96.35 29.60
C SER A 19 43.89 94.89 29.58
N ARG A 20 44.04 94.26 30.76
CA ARG A 20 44.37 92.84 30.88
C ARG A 20 43.25 91.94 30.37
N LEU A 21 41.99 92.26 30.68
CA LEU A 21 40.83 91.53 30.21
C LEU A 21 40.67 91.62 28.69
N GLY A 22 40.84 92.81 28.10
CA GLY A 22 40.81 92.98 26.64
C GLY A 22 41.88 92.14 25.93
N ARG A 23 43.12 92.15 26.45
CA ARG A 23 44.22 91.32 25.91
C ARG A 23 43.97 89.82 26.09
N ALA A 24 43.54 89.39 27.28
CA ALA A 24 43.25 87.99 27.56
C ALA A 24 42.11 87.45 26.67
N LEU A 25 41.07 88.25 26.44
CA LEU A 25 39.97 87.89 25.55
C LEU A 25 40.48 87.71 24.11
N SER A 26 41.24 88.67 23.58
CA SER A 26 41.82 88.60 22.23
C SER A 26 42.68 87.34 22.04
N VAL A 27 43.60 87.08 22.97
CA VAL A 27 44.45 85.88 22.94
C VAL A 27 43.62 84.59 23.04
N SER A 28 42.60 84.57 23.91
CA SER A 28 41.73 83.39 24.04
C SER A 28 40.93 83.12 22.77
N VAL A 29 40.45 84.16 22.09
CA VAL A 29 39.71 84.06 20.82
C VAL A 29 40.64 83.60 19.71
N GLN A 30 41.84 84.17 19.60
CA GLN A 30 42.85 83.75 18.62
C GLN A 30 43.26 82.28 18.82
N ARG A 31 43.50 81.85 20.07
CA ARG A 31 43.86 80.45 20.38
C ARG A 31 42.72 79.49 20.06
N LYS A 32 41.48 79.86 20.38
CA LYS A 32 40.28 79.06 20.02
C LYS A 32 40.11 78.99 18.49
N ARG A 33 40.29 80.11 17.77
CA ARG A 33 40.23 80.16 16.30
C ARG A 33 41.31 79.30 15.66
N ALA A 34 42.55 79.39 16.11
CA ALA A 34 43.66 78.57 15.62
C ALA A 34 43.41 77.07 15.88
N ARG A 35 42.91 76.70 17.06
CA ARG A 35 42.53 75.31 17.38
C ARG A 35 41.44 74.78 16.45
N LEU A 36 40.40 75.58 16.18
CA LEU A 36 39.32 75.17 15.28
C LEU A 36 39.79 75.10 13.82
N GLN A 37 40.63 76.03 13.38
CA GLN A 37 41.25 75.99 12.05
C GLN A 37 42.18 74.79 11.87
N ALA A 38 42.95 74.42 12.91
CA ALA A 38 43.81 73.25 12.90
C ALA A 38 43.04 71.92 12.78
N GLN A 39 41.80 71.85 13.28
CA GLN A 39 40.94 70.68 13.11
C GLN A 39 40.45 70.48 11.66
N ARG A 40 40.60 71.48 10.78
CA ARG A 40 40.20 71.44 9.35
C ARG A 40 38.77 70.96 9.10
N LEU A 41 37.91 71.01 10.12
CA LEU A 41 36.49 70.65 10.06
C LEU A 41 35.73 71.80 9.43
N THR A 42 35.88 71.94 8.12
CA THR A 42 35.02 72.83 7.34
C THR A 42 33.65 72.16 7.15
N PRO A 43 32.55 72.94 7.10
CA PRO A 43 31.22 72.40 6.81
C PRO A 43 31.20 71.53 5.54
N ALA A 44 32.01 71.87 4.54
CA ALA A 44 32.19 71.09 3.33
C ALA A 44 32.77 69.68 3.58
N THR A 45 33.82 69.57 4.40
CA THR A 45 34.42 68.25 4.74
C THR A 45 33.49 67.37 5.56
N LEU A 46 32.72 67.96 6.48
CA LEU A 46 31.71 67.23 7.27
C LEU A 46 30.58 66.74 6.36
N SER A 47 30.04 67.61 5.50
CA SER A 47 29.00 67.26 4.54
C SER A 47 29.46 66.13 3.59
N ARG A 48 30.70 66.21 3.09
CA ARG A 48 31.30 65.16 2.27
C ARG A 48 31.37 63.82 3.03
N ARG A 49 31.89 63.82 4.26
CA ARG A 49 31.96 62.59 5.08
C ARG A 49 30.59 62.02 5.41
N MET A 50 29.60 62.86 5.69
CA MET A 50 28.22 62.42 5.92
C MET A 50 27.62 61.79 4.67
N ASN A 51 27.85 62.38 3.49
CA ASN A 51 27.35 61.84 2.23
C ASN A 51 28.04 60.51 1.90
N GLU A 52 29.36 60.42 2.08
CA GLU A 52 30.11 59.18 1.90
C GLU A 52 29.61 58.08 2.85
N ALA A 53 29.42 58.40 4.14
CA ALA A 53 28.85 57.47 5.12
C ALA A 53 27.43 57.03 4.72
N ARG A 54 26.58 57.94 4.23
CA ARG A 54 25.24 57.59 3.72
C ARG A 54 25.31 56.68 2.49
N THR A 55 26.23 56.94 1.56
CA THR A 55 26.43 56.10 0.37
C THR A 55 26.88 54.69 0.76
N LEU A 56 27.84 54.58 1.69
CA LEU A 56 28.31 53.29 2.20
C LEU A 56 27.19 52.53 2.94
N ALA A 57 26.49 53.21 3.85
CA ALA A 57 25.36 52.62 4.58
C ALA A 57 24.24 52.15 3.64
N GLY A 58 23.90 52.95 2.62
CA GLY A 58 22.92 52.56 1.61
C GLY A 58 23.35 51.34 0.81
N ARG A 59 24.63 51.26 0.44
CA ARG A 59 25.21 50.11 -0.27
C ARG A 59 25.18 48.84 0.58
N ASP A 60 25.55 48.94 1.84
CA ASP A 60 25.60 47.80 2.75
C ASP A 60 24.21 47.32 3.13
N LEU A 61 23.25 48.23 3.31
CA LEU A 61 21.84 47.89 3.48
C LEU A 61 21.28 47.16 2.25
N ALA A 62 21.55 47.66 1.05
CA ALA A 62 21.10 47.01 -0.20
C ALA A 62 21.69 45.59 -0.35
N ARG A 63 22.97 45.42 -0.02
CA ARG A 63 23.63 44.10 -0.02
C ARG A 63 23.03 43.17 1.04
N ALA A 64 22.79 43.66 2.25
CA ALA A 64 22.20 42.89 3.33
C ALA A 64 20.78 42.43 2.98
N GLN A 65 19.97 43.32 2.38
CA GLN A 65 18.63 42.98 1.91
C GLN A 65 18.67 41.92 0.81
N ALA A 66 19.53 42.09 -0.20
CA ALA A 66 19.68 41.11 -1.27
C ALA A 66 20.11 39.74 -0.74
N ALA A 67 21.10 39.70 0.17
CA ALA A 67 21.56 38.48 0.81
C ALA A 67 20.46 37.83 1.66
N PHE A 68 19.70 38.62 2.43
CA PHE A 68 18.58 38.14 3.22
C PHE A 68 17.50 37.47 2.35
N PHE A 69 17.06 38.14 1.28
CA PHE A 69 16.07 37.56 0.38
C PHE A 69 16.58 36.31 -0.35
N ALA A 70 17.86 36.29 -0.73
CA ALA A 70 18.48 35.11 -1.32
C ALA A 70 18.46 33.91 -0.35
N ILE A 71 18.87 34.11 0.91
CA ILE A 71 18.85 33.09 1.96
C ILE A 71 17.41 32.61 2.21
N VAL A 72 16.45 33.52 2.37
CA VAL A 72 15.05 33.16 2.60
C VAL A 72 14.49 32.35 1.44
N ARG A 73 14.78 32.73 0.19
CA ARG A 73 14.35 31.99 -1.00
C ARG A 73 14.96 30.59 -1.02
N GLU A 74 16.26 30.46 -0.76
CA GLU A 74 16.94 29.16 -0.70
C GLU A 74 16.33 28.26 0.39
N ARG A 75 16.13 28.79 1.60
CA ARG A 75 15.52 28.07 2.72
C ARG A 75 14.09 27.65 2.39
N ARG A 76 13.28 28.51 1.77
CA ARG A 76 11.92 28.17 1.29
C ARG A 76 11.96 27.06 0.24
N THR A 77 12.86 27.13 -0.73
CA THR A 77 13.01 26.07 -1.75
C THR A 77 13.47 24.75 -1.13
N ARG A 78 14.38 24.78 -0.14
CA ARG A 78 14.80 23.57 0.58
C ARG A 78 13.62 22.96 1.36
N LEU A 79 12.85 23.80 2.05
CA LEU A 79 11.66 23.36 2.79
C LEU A 79 10.58 22.81 1.87
N SER A 80 10.29 23.45 0.74
CA SER A 80 9.28 22.95 -0.21
C SER A 80 9.69 21.61 -0.83
N ARG A 81 10.98 21.43 -1.15
CA ARG A 81 11.51 20.14 -1.60
C ARG A 81 11.42 19.06 -0.52
N ALA A 82 11.77 19.38 0.72
CA ALA A 82 11.66 18.45 1.84
C ALA A 82 10.19 18.06 2.08
N ALA A 83 9.28 19.03 2.10
CA ALA A 83 7.84 18.82 2.26
C ALA A 83 7.26 17.95 1.12
N ALA A 84 7.67 18.19 -0.13
CA ALA A 84 7.24 17.38 -1.27
C ALA A 84 7.71 15.91 -1.17
N ARG A 85 8.89 15.67 -0.59
CA ARG A 85 9.41 14.30 -0.33
C ARG A 85 8.72 13.62 0.84
N LEU A 86 8.24 14.40 1.81
CA LEU A 86 7.45 13.94 2.97
C LEU A 86 5.95 13.80 2.65
N SER A 87 5.58 13.72 1.37
CA SER A 87 4.18 13.48 0.99
C SER A 87 3.83 11.98 1.10
N PRO A 88 2.64 11.64 1.62
CA PRO A 88 2.15 10.27 1.63
C PRO A 88 1.69 9.79 0.24
N ALA A 89 1.52 10.70 -0.72
CA ALA A 89 1.02 10.40 -2.07
C ALA A 89 1.80 9.30 -2.83
N PRO A 90 3.15 9.31 -2.90
CA PRO A 90 3.89 8.23 -3.56
C PRO A 90 3.70 6.86 -2.89
N ILE A 91 3.60 6.82 -1.55
CA ILE A 91 3.34 5.58 -0.81
C ILE A 91 1.93 5.08 -1.10
N ALA A 92 0.93 5.95 -1.03
CA ALA A 92 -0.46 5.61 -1.34
C ALA A 92 -0.62 5.11 -2.80
N ARG A 93 0.06 5.76 -3.76
CA ARG A 93 0.07 5.32 -5.17
C ARG A 93 0.70 3.93 -5.32
N ARG A 94 1.84 3.68 -4.66
CA ARG A 94 2.50 2.37 -4.69
C ARG A 94 1.62 1.29 -4.04
N GLN A 95 1.00 1.60 -2.91
CA GLN A 95 0.08 0.71 -2.22
C GLN A 95 -1.12 0.35 -3.10
N LYS A 96 -1.71 1.33 -3.79
CA LYS A 96 -2.81 1.09 -4.72
C LYS A 96 -2.40 0.17 -5.88
N LEU A 97 -1.26 0.43 -6.52
CA LEU A 97 -0.74 -0.43 -7.59
C LEU A 97 -0.49 -1.87 -7.11
N GLN A 98 0.04 -2.03 -5.90
CA GLN A 98 0.24 -3.36 -5.30
C GLN A 98 -1.10 -4.05 -4.99
N ALA A 99 -2.08 -3.31 -4.45
CA ALA A 99 -3.42 -3.83 -4.18
C ALA A 99 -4.14 -4.27 -5.46
N ASP A 100 -4.08 -3.47 -6.53
CA ASP A 100 -4.64 -3.79 -7.84
C ASP A 100 -3.99 -5.05 -8.43
N GLY A 101 -2.65 -5.16 -8.32
CA GLY A 101 -1.90 -6.34 -8.74
C GLY A 101 -2.26 -7.60 -7.96
N LEU A 102 -2.40 -7.50 -6.63
CA LEU A 102 -2.84 -8.62 -5.78
C LEU A 102 -4.27 -9.05 -6.12
N ALA A 103 -5.18 -8.09 -6.34
CA ALA A 103 -6.56 -8.40 -6.72
C ALA A 103 -6.64 -9.11 -8.09
N ALA A 104 -5.82 -8.70 -9.05
CA ALA A 104 -5.73 -9.36 -10.35
C ALA A 104 -5.18 -10.79 -10.24
N LEU A 105 -4.12 -11.00 -9.43
CA LEU A 105 -3.56 -12.33 -9.18
C LEU A 105 -4.56 -13.25 -8.47
N SER A 106 -5.28 -12.74 -7.46
CA SER A 106 -6.33 -13.49 -6.76
C SER A 106 -7.43 -13.97 -7.73
N ARG A 107 -7.98 -13.07 -8.56
CA ARG A 107 -8.99 -13.44 -9.56
C ARG A 107 -8.50 -14.50 -10.54
N ARG A 108 -7.24 -14.39 -10.98
CA ARG A 108 -6.63 -15.37 -11.88
C ARG A 108 -6.44 -16.72 -11.20
N GLN A 109 -6.03 -16.73 -9.92
CA GLN A 109 -5.91 -17.94 -9.12
C GLN A 109 -7.27 -18.64 -8.99
N ASP A 110 -8.31 -17.91 -8.60
CA ASP A 110 -9.67 -18.48 -8.44
C ASP A 110 -10.19 -19.09 -9.74
N ARG A 111 -9.92 -18.40 -10.86
CA ARG A 111 -10.28 -18.92 -12.19
C ARG A 111 -9.52 -20.20 -12.54
N VAL A 112 -8.21 -20.25 -12.29
CA VAL A 112 -7.41 -21.45 -12.59
C VAL A 112 -7.82 -22.61 -11.68
N ILE A 113 -8.06 -22.35 -10.40
CA ILE A 113 -8.49 -23.37 -9.44
C ILE A 113 -9.86 -23.93 -9.86
N SER A 114 -10.84 -23.08 -10.16
CA SER A 114 -12.16 -23.52 -10.61
C SER A 114 -12.09 -24.39 -11.88
N VAL A 115 -11.37 -23.95 -12.90
CA VAL A 115 -11.17 -24.73 -14.14
C VAL A 115 -10.48 -26.06 -13.86
N ARG A 116 -9.49 -26.09 -12.96
CA ARG A 116 -8.77 -27.31 -12.60
C ARG A 116 -9.65 -28.30 -11.86
N LEU A 117 -10.47 -27.82 -10.92
CA LEU A 117 -11.45 -28.64 -10.19
C LEU A 117 -12.51 -29.21 -11.14
N GLU A 118 -13.04 -28.41 -12.06
CA GLU A 118 -13.98 -28.89 -13.08
C GLU A 118 -13.38 -29.98 -13.96
N ARG A 119 -12.11 -29.81 -14.39
CA ARG A 119 -11.42 -30.84 -15.16
C ARG A 119 -11.23 -32.13 -14.37
N PHE A 120 -10.91 -32.05 -13.08
CA PHE A 120 -10.80 -33.24 -12.22
C PHE A 120 -12.15 -33.93 -12.00
N ARG A 121 -13.23 -33.16 -11.79
CA ARG A 121 -14.60 -33.69 -11.73
C ARG A 121 -14.99 -34.41 -13.03
N GLY A 122 -14.67 -33.82 -14.18
CA GLY A 122 -14.90 -34.45 -15.48
C GLY A 122 -14.14 -35.77 -15.64
N LYS A 123 -12.88 -35.83 -15.22
CA LYS A 123 -12.09 -37.08 -15.23
C LYS A 123 -12.65 -38.14 -14.30
N LEU A 124 -13.06 -37.77 -13.09
CA LEU A 124 -13.65 -38.70 -12.13
C LEU A 124 -14.99 -39.24 -12.63
N THR A 125 -15.85 -38.40 -13.20
CA THR A 125 -17.13 -38.86 -13.77
C THR A 125 -16.93 -39.75 -14.98
N GLN A 126 -15.92 -39.50 -15.82
CA GLN A 126 -15.58 -40.40 -16.92
C GLN A 126 -15.03 -41.73 -16.42
N ALA A 127 -14.14 -41.73 -15.43
CA ALA A 127 -13.62 -42.94 -14.82
C ALA A 127 -14.73 -43.77 -14.15
N ASP A 128 -15.66 -43.11 -13.47
CA ASP A 128 -16.83 -43.73 -12.85
C ASP A 128 -17.73 -44.39 -13.89
N ARG A 129 -18.01 -43.74 -15.02
CA ARG A 129 -18.77 -44.34 -16.13
C ARG A 129 -18.07 -45.56 -16.74
N LEU A 130 -16.75 -45.50 -16.88
CA LEU A 130 -15.95 -46.64 -17.38
C LEU A 130 -15.98 -47.79 -16.38
N LEU A 131 -15.87 -47.52 -15.09
CA LEU A 131 -15.99 -48.54 -14.03
C LEU A 131 -17.40 -49.13 -14.01
N ALA A 132 -18.43 -48.30 -14.15
CA ALA A 132 -19.82 -48.75 -14.24
C ALA A 132 -20.09 -49.62 -15.48
N THR A 133 -19.32 -49.49 -16.57
CA THR A 133 -19.48 -50.35 -17.76
C THR A 133 -18.61 -51.61 -17.73
N LEU A 134 -17.40 -51.51 -17.16
CA LEU A 134 -16.43 -52.60 -17.15
C LEU A 134 -16.47 -53.46 -15.88
N SER A 135 -17.21 -53.06 -14.85
CA SER A 135 -17.31 -53.82 -13.61
C SER A 135 -18.14 -55.09 -13.79
N HIS A 136 -17.69 -56.19 -13.16
CA HIS A 136 -18.45 -57.44 -13.15
C HIS A 136 -19.87 -57.24 -12.60
N LYS A 137 -20.08 -56.28 -11.68
CA LYS A 137 -21.39 -55.95 -11.12
C LYS A 137 -22.37 -55.49 -12.20
N ALA A 138 -21.90 -54.71 -13.18
CA ALA A 138 -22.73 -54.30 -14.31
C ALA A 138 -23.03 -55.45 -15.28
N VAL A 139 -22.10 -56.40 -15.42
CA VAL A 139 -22.32 -57.64 -16.16
C VAL A 139 -23.37 -58.50 -15.45
N LEU A 140 -23.26 -58.67 -14.13
CA LEU A 140 -24.26 -59.38 -13.32
C LEU A 140 -25.64 -58.73 -13.43
N ALA A 141 -25.71 -57.39 -13.34
CA ALA A 141 -26.96 -56.63 -13.48
C ALA A 141 -27.62 -56.76 -14.86
N ARG A 142 -26.86 -57.16 -15.89
CA ARG A 142 -27.35 -57.39 -17.25
C ARG A 142 -27.88 -58.81 -17.47
N GLY A 143 -27.92 -59.64 -16.43
CA GLY A 143 -28.49 -61.00 -16.45
C GLY A 143 -27.48 -62.13 -16.61
N PHE A 144 -26.18 -61.85 -16.43
CA PHE A 144 -25.15 -62.89 -16.39
C PHE A 144 -24.93 -63.37 -14.94
N ALA A 145 -24.45 -64.60 -14.78
CA ALA A 145 -24.11 -65.18 -13.47
C ALA A 145 -22.63 -65.54 -13.42
N LEU A 146 -21.96 -65.27 -12.31
CA LEU A 146 -20.60 -65.71 -12.06
C LEU A 146 -20.64 -67.09 -11.37
N VAL A 147 -20.08 -68.11 -12.00
CA VAL A 147 -20.04 -69.46 -11.44
C VAL A 147 -18.78 -69.62 -10.60
N LYS A 148 -18.96 -69.99 -9.33
CA LYS A 148 -17.88 -70.31 -8.40
C LYS A 148 -17.94 -71.78 -7.99
N ASP A 149 -16.78 -72.36 -7.73
CA ASP A 149 -16.63 -73.68 -7.10
C ASP A 149 -16.96 -73.62 -5.59
N ALA A 150 -17.00 -74.77 -4.92
CA ALA A 150 -17.22 -74.91 -3.48
C ALA A 150 -16.20 -74.10 -2.64
N ASP A 151 -14.99 -73.89 -3.15
CA ASP A 151 -13.94 -73.09 -2.51
C ASP A 151 -13.98 -71.59 -2.89
N GLY A 152 -14.96 -71.16 -3.69
CA GLY A 152 -15.16 -69.77 -4.10
C GLY A 152 -14.32 -69.32 -5.31
N ALA A 153 -13.59 -70.22 -5.96
CA ALA A 153 -12.83 -69.95 -7.18
C ALA A 153 -13.75 -69.83 -8.40
N VAL A 154 -13.53 -68.84 -9.27
CA VAL A 154 -14.37 -68.60 -10.46
C VAL A 154 -14.04 -69.61 -11.56
N ILE A 155 -15.04 -70.39 -11.96
CA ILE A 155 -14.95 -71.37 -13.05
C ILE A 155 -15.22 -70.66 -14.38
N LYS A 156 -14.29 -70.76 -15.32
CA LYS A 156 -14.35 -69.99 -16.59
C LYS A 156 -14.78 -70.83 -17.78
N GLN A 157 -14.59 -72.15 -17.71
CA GLN A 157 -14.88 -73.06 -18.81
C GLN A 157 -15.85 -74.16 -18.36
N ALA A 158 -16.82 -74.49 -19.23
CA ALA A 158 -17.77 -75.56 -18.95
C ALA A 158 -17.11 -76.95 -18.82
N ALA A 159 -15.93 -77.15 -19.41
CA ALA A 159 -15.17 -78.40 -19.31
C ALA A 159 -14.57 -78.66 -17.92
N GLU A 160 -14.46 -77.62 -17.09
CA GLU A 160 -13.97 -77.73 -15.71
C GLU A 160 -15.06 -78.22 -14.74
N VAL A 161 -16.32 -78.26 -15.21
CA VAL A 161 -17.48 -78.67 -14.39
C VAL A 161 -17.68 -80.19 -14.49
N VAL A 162 -17.48 -80.88 -13.37
CA VAL A 162 -17.69 -82.33 -13.25
C VAL A 162 -19.11 -82.62 -12.75
N PRO A 163 -19.78 -83.69 -13.23
CA PRO A 163 -21.10 -84.08 -12.73
C PRO A 163 -21.06 -84.39 -11.23
N GLY A 164 -21.97 -83.81 -10.45
CA GLY A 164 -22.03 -83.91 -8.99
C GLY A 164 -21.35 -82.76 -8.23
N MET A 165 -20.66 -81.86 -8.91
CA MET A 165 -19.97 -80.71 -8.30
C MET A 165 -20.97 -79.66 -7.77
N ALA A 166 -20.74 -79.17 -6.55
CA ALA A 166 -21.47 -78.06 -5.96
C ALA A 166 -20.93 -76.74 -6.53
N LEU A 167 -21.83 -75.92 -7.05
CA LEU A 167 -21.54 -74.64 -7.71
C LEU A 167 -22.29 -73.53 -6.97
N SER A 168 -21.64 -72.39 -6.77
CA SER A 168 -22.31 -71.18 -6.30
C SER A 168 -22.42 -70.18 -7.44
N LEU A 169 -23.65 -69.78 -7.78
CA LEU A 169 -23.96 -68.82 -8.83
C LEU A 169 -24.18 -67.44 -8.18
N GLU A 170 -23.31 -66.48 -8.45
CA GLU A 170 -23.50 -65.10 -8.02
C GLU A 170 -24.22 -64.31 -9.11
N PHE A 171 -25.37 -63.75 -8.75
CA PHE A 171 -26.21 -62.86 -9.55
C PHE A 171 -26.11 -61.42 -9.02
N ALA A 172 -26.78 -60.47 -9.67
CA ALA A 172 -26.77 -59.07 -9.27
C ALA A 172 -27.42 -58.82 -7.89
N ASP A 173 -28.38 -59.65 -7.52
CA ASP A 173 -29.24 -59.53 -6.34
C ASP A 173 -28.89 -60.50 -5.21
N GLY A 174 -28.06 -61.53 -5.49
CA GLY A 174 -27.63 -62.49 -4.48
C GLY A 174 -26.91 -63.70 -5.04
N THR A 175 -26.66 -64.69 -4.19
CA THR A 175 -26.02 -65.97 -4.53
C THR A 175 -27.03 -67.10 -4.50
N ALA A 176 -26.94 -68.05 -5.43
CA ALA A 176 -27.76 -69.26 -5.47
C ALA A 176 -26.89 -70.51 -5.63
N ASP A 177 -27.20 -71.55 -4.88
CA ASP A 177 -26.46 -72.82 -4.95
C ASP A 177 -27.04 -73.70 -6.07
N ALA A 178 -26.15 -74.36 -6.81
CA ALA A 178 -26.47 -75.25 -7.93
C ALA A 178 -25.60 -76.52 -7.87
N VAL A 179 -26.08 -77.62 -8.47
CA VAL A 179 -25.32 -78.86 -8.59
C VAL A 179 -25.26 -79.26 -10.05
N ALA A 180 -24.05 -79.54 -10.55
CA ALA A 180 -23.85 -79.99 -11.93
C ALA A 180 -24.43 -81.39 -12.12
N THR A 181 -25.31 -81.58 -13.10
CA THR A 181 -25.92 -82.89 -13.42
C THR A 181 -25.77 -83.21 -14.90
N THR A 182 -25.63 -84.48 -15.25
CA THR A 182 -25.59 -84.96 -16.64
C THR A 182 -26.95 -85.47 -17.06
N GLY A 183 -27.63 -84.70 -17.92
CA GLY A 183 -28.89 -85.09 -18.53
C GLY A 183 -29.79 -83.90 -18.81
N ALA A 184 -30.52 -83.93 -19.92
CA ALA A 184 -31.49 -82.89 -20.29
C ALA A 184 -32.62 -82.82 -19.25
N ALA A 185 -32.44 -82.00 -18.22
CA ALA A 185 -33.47 -81.69 -17.24
C ALA A 185 -34.54 -80.82 -17.92
N ARG A 186 -35.67 -81.45 -18.23
CA ARG A 186 -36.87 -80.82 -18.80
C ARG A 186 -37.40 -79.77 -17.80
N PRO A 187 -37.59 -78.50 -18.18
CA PRO A 187 -37.97 -77.46 -17.21
C PRO A 187 -39.43 -77.64 -16.79
N LYS A 188 -39.66 -77.80 -15.48
CA LYS A 188 -40.99 -77.61 -14.88
C LYS A 188 -41.27 -76.10 -14.86
N THR A 189 -42.24 -75.68 -15.64
CA THR A 189 -42.80 -74.32 -15.63
C THR A 189 -43.39 -74.01 -14.26
N THR A 190 -42.75 -73.11 -13.51
CA THR A 190 -43.34 -72.54 -12.29
C THR A 190 -44.30 -71.41 -12.67
N ALA A 191 -45.48 -71.44 -12.05
CA ALA A 191 -46.62 -70.60 -12.37
C ALA A 191 -46.38 -69.12 -11.98
N LYS A 192 -46.81 -68.23 -12.86
CA LYS A 192 -46.81 -66.77 -12.70
C LYS A 192 -47.84 -66.35 -11.63
N PRO A 193 -47.50 -65.55 -10.61
CA PRO A 193 -48.50 -64.99 -9.69
C PRO A 193 -49.45 -64.04 -10.41
N ALA A 194 -50.74 -64.16 -10.11
CA ALA A 194 -51.82 -63.36 -10.69
C ALA A 194 -51.64 -61.86 -10.42
N ALA A 195 -51.84 -61.05 -11.46
CA ALA A 195 -51.89 -59.60 -11.38
C ALA A 195 -53.04 -59.17 -10.46
N LYS A 196 -52.75 -58.40 -9.41
CA LYS A 196 -53.77 -57.70 -8.62
C LYS A 196 -54.49 -56.67 -9.50
N ALA A 197 -55.80 -56.64 -9.35
CA ALA A 197 -56.72 -55.77 -10.04
C ALA A 197 -56.36 -54.29 -9.86
N LYS A 198 -56.44 -53.56 -10.97
CA LYS A 198 -56.36 -52.11 -11.04
C LYS A 198 -57.64 -51.52 -10.45
N GLU A 199 -57.56 -50.92 -9.26
CA GLU A 199 -58.63 -50.05 -8.76
C GLU A 199 -58.76 -48.84 -9.68
N ARG A 200 -59.96 -48.66 -10.24
CA ARG A 200 -60.43 -47.38 -10.77
C ARG A 200 -60.79 -46.52 -9.57
N GLY A 201 -59.94 -45.55 -9.24
CA GLY A 201 -60.16 -44.59 -8.17
C GLY A 201 -59.97 -43.15 -8.66
N ASN A 202 -61.10 -42.47 -8.84
CA ASN A 202 -61.35 -41.02 -8.82
C ASN A 202 -60.57 -40.06 -9.73
N GLN A 203 -61.27 -39.67 -10.79
CA GLN A 203 -61.29 -38.28 -11.28
C GLN A 203 -61.89 -37.36 -10.20
N GLY A 204 -61.14 -36.35 -9.79
CA GLY A 204 -61.60 -35.15 -9.07
C GLY A 204 -60.55 -34.07 -9.32
N SER A 205 -60.71 -33.31 -10.41
CA SER A 205 -61.34 -31.98 -10.47
C SER A 205 -60.34 -30.86 -10.20
N LEU A 206 -59.97 -30.18 -11.28
CA LEU A 206 -59.58 -28.78 -11.26
C LEU A 206 -60.64 -27.97 -10.50
N PHE A 207 -60.22 -27.21 -9.49
CA PHE A 207 -60.47 -25.78 -9.27
C PHE A 207 -59.49 -25.28 -8.22
#